data_AF-M6GEB8-F1
#
_entry.id   AF-M6GEB8-F1
#
_cell.length_a   1.000
_cell.length_b   1.000
_cell.length_c   1.000
_cell.angle_alpha   90.00
_cell.angle_beta   90.00
_cell.angle_gamma   90.00
#
_symmetry.space_group_name_H-M   'P 1'
#
loop_
_entity.id
_entity.type
_entity.pdbx_description
1 polymer ?
#
loop_
_entity_poly.entity_id
_entity_poly.type
_entity_poly.pdbx_seq_one_letter_code
_entity_poly.pdbx_strand_id
1 'polypeptide(L)'
;MKRLYHTINHKIILWKIWFRKLIQPEFWPSWIFYSPLVPYIFFLTIRYKGLGTICAANPGIPLGGLVGESKEQIFNNLNSKHSLKFLKLFREENRFDLIYKIILKNKFKFPYILKPDSGQRGCGIKLVKNKKEVFEYWNNTNVDLIVQEYDPGPKEAGIFYYRFPYETHGKILSITKKTFPILEGNGIDTLGNLIIRHPRFQFQWKIFQERFFKEWDTILSKGEIKRLAEAGNHCQGTLFTDGSYLITEELSKK
;
A
#
# COMPACT_ATOMS: atom_id res chain seq x y z
N MET A 1 12.02 39.81 -2.90
CA MET A 1 10.56 39.86 -2.64
C MET A 1 9.80 38.58 -2.99
N LYS A 2 9.95 37.96 -4.17
CA LYS A 2 9.24 36.70 -4.54
C LYS A 2 9.45 35.53 -3.55
N ARG A 3 10.67 35.31 -3.06
CA ARG A 3 10.98 34.23 -2.11
C ARG A 3 10.25 34.40 -0.77
N LEU A 4 10.28 35.60 -0.18
CA LEU A 4 9.60 35.90 1.10
C LEU A 4 8.07 35.77 1.02
N TYR A 5 7.49 36.24 -0.09
CA TYR A 5 6.05 36.09 -0.38
C TYR A 5 5.63 34.63 -0.55
N HIS A 6 6.47 33.82 -1.19
CA HIS A 6 6.23 32.39 -1.37
C HIS A 6 6.22 31.65 -0.02
N THR A 7 7.13 32.00 0.91
CA THR A 7 7.24 31.37 2.24
C THR A 7 6.05 31.71 3.16
N ILE A 8 5.56 32.95 3.13
CA ILE A 8 4.40 33.38 3.94
C ILE A 8 3.12 32.71 3.44
N ASN A 9 2.91 32.65 2.12
CA ASN A 9 1.78 31.92 1.54
C ASN A 9 1.83 30.43 1.85
N HIS A 10 3.01 29.81 1.85
CA HIS A 10 3.13 28.40 2.26
C HIS A 10 2.71 28.16 3.71
N LYS A 11 3.14 29.00 4.65
CA LYS A 11 2.72 28.83 6.06
C LYS A 11 1.20 28.92 6.23
N ILE A 12 0.56 29.90 5.57
CA ILE A 12 -0.91 30.04 5.60
C ILE A 12 -1.60 28.81 5.00
N ILE A 13 -1.11 28.30 3.87
CA ILE A 13 -1.64 27.09 3.23
C ILE A 13 -1.50 25.88 4.16
N LEU A 14 -0.35 25.72 4.82
CA LEU A 14 -0.11 24.61 5.74
C LEU A 14 -1.04 24.65 6.96
N TRP A 15 -1.30 25.84 7.50
CA TRP A 15 -2.30 26.02 8.57
C TRP A 15 -3.72 25.66 8.09
N LYS A 16 -4.11 26.09 6.89
CA LYS A 16 -5.40 25.71 6.29
C LYS A 16 -5.52 24.19 6.09
N ILE A 17 -4.46 23.53 5.63
CA ILE A 17 -4.42 22.07 5.49
C ILE A 17 -4.64 21.41 6.85
N TRP A 18 -3.98 21.90 7.91
CA TRP A 18 -4.12 21.36 9.25
C TRP A 18 -5.56 21.43 9.76
N PHE A 19 -6.21 22.60 9.69
CA PHE A 19 -7.63 22.73 10.09
C PHE A 19 -8.56 21.84 9.25
N ARG A 20 -8.33 21.75 7.94
CA ARG A 20 -9.13 20.88 7.06
C ARG A 20 -8.98 19.39 7.39
N LYS A 21 -7.87 18.95 7.97
CA LYS A 21 -7.72 17.56 8.44
C LYS A 21 -8.62 17.27 9.63
N LEU A 22 -8.85 18.24 10.52
CA LEU A 22 -9.67 18.04 11.73
C LEU A 22 -11.12 17.69 11.40
N ILE A 23 -11.65 18.16 10.26
CA ILE A 23 -13.02 17.86 9.83
C ILE A 23 -13.12 16.69 8.85
N GLN A 24 -12.01 16.01 8.55
CA GLN A 24 -11.98 14.86 7.64
C GLN A 24 -11.54 13.60 8.38
N PRO A 25 -12.49 12.74 8.81
CA PRO A 25 -12.19 11.51 9.55
C PRO A 25 -11.17 10.62 8.85
N GLU A 26 -11.16 10.63 7.52
CA GLU A 26 -10.19 9.91 6.68
C GLU A 26 -8.72 10.19 7.06
N PHE A 27 -8.40 11.40 7.53
CA PHE A 27 -7.03 11.80 7.87
C PHE A 27 -6.78 11.85 9.39
N TRP A 28 -7.73 11.37 10.19
CA TRP A 28 -7.58 11.33 11.64
C TRP A 28 -6.56 10.26 12.06
N PRO A 29 -5.91 10.45 13.22
CA PRO A 29 -5.02 9.43 13.76
C PRO A 29 -5.72 8.09 13.96
N SER A 30 -5.06 7.01 13.53
CA SER A 30 -5.63 5.65 13.63
C SER A 30 -6.10 5.28 15.04
N TRP A 31 -5.41 5.73 16.09
CA TRP A 31 -5.76 5.40 17.48
C TRP A 31 -7.17 5.84 17.89
N ILE A 32 -7.75 6.87 17.25
CA ILE A 32 -9.14 7.29 17.52
C ILE A 32 -10.12 6.18 17.13
N PHE A 33 -9.85 5.48 16.02
CA PHE A 33 -10.70 4.40 15.52
C PHE A 33 -10.44 3.06 16.23
N TYR A 34 -9.21 2.83 16.69
CA TYR A 34 -8.84 1.58 17.36
C TYR A 34 -9.07 1.63 18.88
N SER A 35 -9.11 2.80 19.52
CA SER A 35 -9.30 2.90 20.98
C SER A 35 -10.61 2.30 21.49
N PRO A 36 -11.76 2.39 20.78
CA PRO A 36 -12.99 1.72 21.22
C PRO A 36 -12.90 0.19 21.17
N LEU A 37 -11.97 -0.37 20.39
CA LEU A 37 -11.77 -1.82 20.32
C LEU A 37 -11.04 -2.37 21.54
N VAL A 38 -10.24 -1.56 22.24
CA VAL A 38 -9.48 -1.99 23.42
C VAL A 38 -10.37 -2.55 24.54
N PRO A 39 -11.43 -1.86 25.01
CA PRO A 39 -12.32 -2.43 26.04
C PRO A 39 -13.06 -3.67 25.55
N TYR A 40 -13.39 -3.73 24.24
CA TYR A 40 -14.05 -4.90 23.67
C TYR A 40 -13.11 -6.12 23.63
N ILE A 41 -11.85 -5.93 23.21
CA ILE A 41 -10.80 -6.95 23.27
C ILE A 41 -10.63 -7.45 24.70
N PHE A 42 -10.55 -6.53 25.66
CA PHE A 42 -10.43 -6.87 27.08
C PHE A 42 -11.63 -7.71 27.57
N PHE A 43 -12.86 -7.32 27.21
CA PHE A 43 -14.06 -8.09 27.49
C PHE A 43 -14.00 -9.50 26.88
N LEU A 44 -13.59 -9.64 25.61
CA LEU A 44 -13.45 -10.95 24.96
C LEU A 44 -12.39 -11.81 25.64
N THR A 45 -11.25 -11.24 26.01
CA THR A 45 -10.20 -11.94 26.77
C THR A 45 -10.73 -12.52 28.07
N ILE A 46 -11.53 -11.76 28.83
CA ILE A 46 -12.17 -12.25 30.07
C ILE A 46 -13.20 -13.34 29.75
N ARG A 47 -14.11 -13.08 28.80
CA ARG A 47 -15.21 -13.97 28.44
C ARG A 47 -14.71 -15.35 27.97
N TYR A 48 -13.65 -15.37 27.17
CA TYR A 48 -13.10 -16.59 26.58
C TYR A 48 -11.86 -17.12 27.32
N LYS A 49 -11.48 -16.49 28.44
CA LYS A 49 -10.36 -16.87 29.32
C LYS A 49 -9.03 -17.07 28.56
N GLY A 50 -8.77 -16.22 27.57
CA GLY A 50 -7.62 -16.36 26.69
C GLY A 50 -7.12 -15.02 26.16
N LEU A 51 -5.86 -14.69 26.44
CA LEU A 51 -5.20 -13.51 25.86
C LEU A 51 -5.04 -13.64 24.34
N GLY A 52 -4.89 -14.86 23.84
CA GLY A 52 -4.71 -15.16 22.42
C GLY A 52 -5.99 -15.26 21.59
N THR A 53 -7.18 -15.10 22.20
CA THR A 53 -8.46 -15.29 21.47
C THR A 53 -8.60 -14.36 20.27
N ILE A 54 -8.07 -13.14 20.36
CA ILE A 54 -8.08 -12.17 19.26
C ILE A 54 -7.19 -12.59 18.07
N CYS A 55 -6.24 -13.50 18.29
CA CYS A 55 -5.35 -14.03 17.27
C CYS A 55 -5.94 -15.25 16.56
N ALA A 56 -7.16 -15.68 16.91
CA ALA A 56 -7.82 -16.86 16.34
C ALA A 56 -8.67 -16.54 15.08
N ALA A 57 -8.48 -15.36 14.47
CA ALA A 57 -9.31 -14.89 13.36
C ALA A 57 -9.18 -15.74 12.09
N ASN A 58 -7.97 -16.24 11.78
CA ASN A 58 -7.71 -17.10 10.64
C ASN A 58 -6.65 -18.16 11.00
N PRO A 59 -7.02 -19.45 11.10
CA PRO A 59 -6.07 -20.50 11.47
C PRO A 59 -4.98 -20.75 10.41
N GLY A 60 -5.19 -20.31 9.17
CA GLY A 60 -4.22 -20.43 8.09
C GLY A 60 -3.13 -19.35 8.08
N ILE A 61 -3.17 -18.40 9.04
CA ILE A 61 -2.19 -17.31 9.13
C ILE A 61 -1.68 -17.23 10.58
N PRO A 62 -0.36 -17.18 10.82
CA PRO A 62 0.20 -16.96 12.14
C PRO A 62 -0.42 -15.75 12.84
N LEU A 63 -0.77 -15.90 14.13
CA LEU A 63 -1.45 -14.88 14.95
C LEU A 63 -2.75 -14.33 14.33
N GLY A 64 -3.39 -15.08 13.43
CA GLY A 64 -4.62 -14.64 12.75
C GLY A 64 -4.42 -13.42 11.84
N GLY A 65 -3.18 -13.10 11.48
CA GLY A 65 -2.84 -11.93 10.66
C GLY A 65 -2.72 -10.62 11.45
N LEU A 66 -2.43 -10.68 12.75
CA LEU A 66 -2.26 -9.48 13.58
C LEU A 66 -1.02 -8.66 13.19
N VAL A 67 0.14 -9.31 13.09
CA VAL A 67 1.40 -8.68 12.68
C VAL A 67 2.42 -9.74 12.30
N GLY A 68 3.30 -9.40 11.36
CA GLY A 68 4.51 -10.18 11.06
C GLY A 68 4.29 -11.30 10.06
N GLU A 69 3.09 -11.43 9.48
CA GLU A 69 2.76 -12.48 8.54
C GLU A 69 3.70 -12.51 7.31
N SER A 70 4.12 -13.73 6.93
CA SER A 70 4.90 -13.97 5.72
C SER A 70 3.98 -13.93 4.50
N LYS A 71 4.33 -13.10 3.51
CA LYS A 71 3.60 -13.01 2.24
C LYS A 71 3.73 -14.30 1.45
N GLU A 72 4.90 -14.94 1.47
CA GLU A 72 5.08 -16.26 0.85
C GLU A 72 4.09 -17.29 1.41
N GLN A 73 3.98 -17.40 2.73
CA GLN A 73 3.05 -18.35 3.36
C GLN A 73 1.61 -18.07 2.95
N ILE A 74 1.19 -16.80 2.95
CA ILE A 74 -0.15 -16.40 2.53
C ILE A 74 -0.38 -16.74 1.05
N PHE A 75 0.56 -16.42 0.17
CA PHE A 75 0.42 -16.69 -1.26
C PHE A 75 0.38 -18.18 -1.58
N ASN A 76 1.17 -19.00 -0.89
CA ASN A 76 1.14 -20.46 -1.03
C ASN A 76 -0.25 -21.03 -0.69
N ASN A 77 -0.95 -20.43 0.29
CA ASN A 77 -2.31 -20.84 0.66
C ASN A 77 -3.40 -20.44 -0.34
N LEU A 78 -3.13 -19.48 -1.25
CA LEU A 78 -4.11 -19.04 -2.25
C LEU A 78 -4.22 -20.00 -3.44
N ASN A 79 -3.17 -20.77 -3.76
CA ASN A 79 -3.05 -21.74 -4.87
C ASN A 79 -4.10 -21.57 -5.99
N SER A 80 -4.02 -20.44 -6.72
CA SER A 80 -4.97 -20.07 -7.76
C SER A 80 -4.23 -19.70 -9.04
N LYS A 81 -4.79 -20.11 -10.18
CA LYS A 81 -4.32 -19.70 -11.51
C LYS A 81 -4.42 -18.18 -11.75
N HIS A 82 -5.19 -17.48 -10.92
CA HIS A 82 -5.38 -16.03 -10.97
C HIS A 82 -4.38 -15.27 -10.08
N SER A 83 -3.52 -15.97 -9.33
CA SER A 83 -2.48 -15.34 -8.54
C SER A 83 -1.28 -15.00 -9.41
N LEU A 84 -0.78 -13.77 -9.25
CA LEU A 84 0.46 -13.33 -9.89
C LEU A 84 1.64 -14.16 -9.37
N LYS A 85 2.56 -14.51 -10.28
CA LYS A 85 3.76 -15.27 -9.91
C LYS A 85 4.57 -14.49 -8.89
N PHE A 86 5.10 -15.19 -7.91
CA PHE A 86 6.01 -14.64 -6.93
C PHE A 86 7.17 -15.60 -6.64
N LEU A 87 8.23 -15.06 -6.05
CA LEU A 87 9.43 -15.79 -5.65
C LEU A 87 10.02 -15.12 -4.40
N LYS A 88 10.31 -15.91 -3.37
CA LYS A 88 11.05 -15.44 -2.21
C LYS A 88 12.55 -15.45 -2.46
N LEU A 89 13.20 -14.39 -1.98
CA LEU A 89 14.64 -14.22 -1.96
C LEU A 89 15.08 -14.10 -0.51
N PHE A 90 15.95 -15.02 -0.08
CA PHE A 90 16.50 -15.04 1.26
C PHE A 90 17.68 -14.08 1.35
N ARG A 91 17.70 -13.25 2.39
CA ARG A 91 18.77 -12.27 2.57
C ARG A 91 20.10 -12.93 2.99
N GLU A 92 20.06 -14.14 3.51
CA GLU A 92 21.26 -14.92 3.85
C GLU A 92 22.25 -15.02 2.68
N GLU A 93 21.77 -15.11 1.44
CA GLU A 93 22.61 -15.07 0.25
C GLU A 93 22.89 -13.62 -0.15
N ASN A 94 24.00 -13.05 0.30
CA ASN A 94 24.33 -11.65 0.05
C ASN A 94 24.77 -11.34 -1.40
N ARG A 95 25.11 -12.35 -2.23
CA ARG A 95 25.64 -12.12 -3.58
C ARG A 95 24.52 -11.82 -4.57
N PHE A 96 24.48 -10.56 -5.02
CA PHE A 96 23.51 -10.09 -6.01
C PHE A 96 23.48 -10.93 -7.29
N ASP A 97 24.64 -11.37 -7.80
CA ASP A 97 24.69 -12.15 -9.05
C ASP A 97 23.96 -13.49 -8.95
N LEU A 98 23.96 -14.14 -7.78
CA LEU A 98 23.23 -15.39 -7.58
C LEU A 98 21.74 -15.16 -7.48
N ILE A 99 21.33 -14.16 -6.69
CA ILE A 99 19.94 -13.74 -6.60
C ILE A 99 19.39 -13.36 -7.97
N TYR A 100 20.14 -12.59 -8.76
CA TYR A 100 19.72 -12.20 -10.08
C TYR A 100 19.63 -13.39 -11.05
N LYS A 101 20.56 -14.36 -10.97
CA LYS A 101 20.45 -15.63 -11.72
C LYS A 101 19.20 -16.41 -11.34
N ILE A 102 18.83 -16.44 -10.06
CA ILE A 102 17.59 -17.08 -9.58
C ILE A 102 16.36 -16.40 -10.17
N ILE A 103 16.31 -15.06 -10.22
CA ILE A 103 15.23 -14.30 -10.85
C ILE A 103 15.12 -14.64 -12.36
N LEU A 104 16.25 -14.66 -13.07
CA LEU A 104 16.32 -15.00 -14.50
C LEU A 104 15.87 -16.44 -14.77
N LYS A 105 16.32 -17.40 -13.96
CA LYS A 105 15.89 -18.81 -14.05
C LYS A 105 14.38 -18.94 -13.88
N ASN A 106 13.79 -18.10 -13.04
CA ASN A 106 12.35 -18.01 -12.83
C ASN A 106 11.62 -17.12 -13.86
N LYS A 107 12.30 -16.61 -14.90
CA LYS A 107 11.67 -15.93 -16.05
C LYS A 107 10.79 -14.70 -15.69
N PHE A 108 11.11 -13.98 -14.62
CA PHE A 108 10.42 -12.70 -14.33
C PHE A 108 10.75 -11.67 -15.40
N LYS A 109 9.74 -10.95 -15.88
CA LYS A 109 9.87 -9.88 -16.87
C LYS A 109 9.75 -8.53 -16.17
N PHE A 110 10.55 -7.55 -16.61
CA PHE A 110 10.39 -6.18 -16.14
C PHE A 110 9.12 -5.53 -16.72
N PRO A 111 8.50 -4.58 -15.99
CA PRO A 111 8.79 -4.28 -14.59
C PRO A 111 8.21 -5.36 -13.65
N TYR A 112 8.75 -5.46 -12.43
CA TYR A 112 8.19 -6.31 -11.37
C TYR A 112 8.29 -5.62 -10.00
N ILE A 113 7.58 -6.15 -9.01
CA ILE A 113 7.59 -5.63 -7.64
C ILE A 113 8.66 -6.35 -6.82
N LEU A 114 9.48 -5.58 -6.11
CA LEU A 114 10.24 -6.03 -4.95
C LEU A 114 9.59 -5.50 -3.68
N LYS A 115 9.43 -6.35 -2.67
CA LYS A 115 8.91 -5.96 -1.36
C LYS A 115 9.40 -6.89 -0.25
N PRO A 116 9.44 -6.45 1.01
CA PRO A 116 9.72 -7.33 2.14
C PRO A 116 8.70 -8.47 2.26
N ASP A 117 9.16 -9.68 2.59
CA ASP A 117 8.28 -10.83 2.85
C ASP A 117 7.34 -10.53 4.02
N SER A 118 7.86 -10.00 5.13
CA SER A 118 7.08 -9.47 6.23
C SER A 118 7.10 -7.94 6.22
N GLY A 119 5.94 -7.29 6.32
CA GLY A 119 5.86 -5.83 6.32
C GLY A 119 4.46 -5.29 6.06
N GLN A 120 4.20 -4.09 6.59
CA GLN A 120 2.87 -3.46 6.60
C GLN A 120 2.88 -2.11 5.86
N ARG A 121 1.68 -1.60 5.52
CA ARG A 121 1.47 -0.24 4.98
C ARG A 121 2.31 0.08 3.74
N GLY A 122 2.57 -0.92 2.90
CA GLY A 122 3.35 -0.75 1.67
C GLY A 122 4.79 -0.28 1.88
N CYS A 123 5.32 -0.42 3.10
CA CYS A 123 6.71 -0.10 3.40
C CYS A 123 7.64 -1.00 2.59
N GLY A 124 8.66 -0.41 1.98
CA GLY A 124 9.64 -1.13 1.16
C GLY A 124 9.11 -1.64 -0.18
N ILE A 125 7.89 -1.33 -0.62
CA ILE A 125 7.45 -1.75 -1.96
C ILE A 125 8.15 -0.88 -3.02
N LYS A 126 8.77 -1.53 -4.03
CA LYS A 126 9.37 -0.85 -5.18
C LYS A 126 8.99 -1.57 -6.49
N LEU A 127 8.49 -0.80 -7.46
CA LEU A 127 8.41 -1.23 -8.86
C LEU A 127 9.78 -1.05 -9.50
N VAL A 128 10.45 -2.16 -9.82
CA VAL A 128 11.77 -2.14 -10.47
C VAL A 128 11.62 -2.37 -11.97
N LYS A 129 12.30 -1.53 -12.76
CA LYS A 129 12.16 -1.50 -14.23
C LYS A 129 13.36 -2.09 -14.97
N ASN A 130 14.48 -2.29 -14.27
CA ASN A 130 15.73 -2.78 -14.85
C ASN A 130 16.64 -3.38 -13.76
N LYS A 131 17.70 -4.09 -14.20
CA LYS A 131 18.69 -4.73 -13.32
C LYS A 131 19.33 -3.77 -12.31
N LYS A 132 19.60 -2.53 -12.71
CA LYS A 132 20.25 -1.53 -11.84
C LYS A 132 19.36 -1.19 -10.65
N GLU A 133 18.07 -0.99 -10.86
CA GLU A 133 17.12 -0.70 -9.77
C GLU A 133 16.95 -1.87 -8.80
N VAL A 134 17.08 -3.11 -9.29
CA VAL A 134 17.08 -4.33 -8.46
C VAL A 134 18.34 -4.36 -7.60
N PHE A 135 19.51 -4.10 -8.19
CA PHE A 135 20.79 -4.02 -7.47
C PHE A 135 20.76 -2.96 -6.36
N GLU A 136 20.31 -1.75 -6.69
CA GLU A 136 20.17 -0.67 -5.72
C GLU A 136 19.22 -1.05 -4.58
N TYR A 137 18.08 -1.67 -4.89
CA TYR A 137 17.14 -2.10 -3.86
C TYR A 137 17.73 -3.21 -2.97
N TRP A 138 18.37 -4.22 -3.60
CA TRP A 138 19.02 -5.34 -2.92
C TRP A 138 20.11 -4.87 -1.95
N ASN A 139 20.89 -3.85 -2.30
CA ASN A 139 21.95 -3.37 -1.41
C ASN A 139 21.45 -2.51 -0.25
N ASN A 140 20.22 -1.99 -0.34
CA ASN A 140 19.63 -1.11 0.66
C ASN A 140 18.62 -1.82 1.58
N THR A 141 18.51 -3.14 1.50
CA THR A 141 17.62 -3.95 2.33
C THR A 141 18.39 -5.00 3.13
N ASN A 142 17.90 -5.30 4.33
CA ASN A 142 18.44 -6.29 5.25
C ASN A 142 17.42 -7.38 5.61
N VAL A 143 16.31 -7.45 4.88
CA VAL A 143 15.22 -8.41 5.10
C VAL A 143 14.98 -9.27 3.87
N ASP A 144 14.38 -10.44 4.07
CA ASP A 144 13.90 -11.30 3.00
C ASP A 144 12.89 -10.57 2.11
N LEU A 145 12.96 -10.85 0.81
CA LEU A 145 12.16 -10.19 -0.20
C LEU A 145 11.24 -11.15 -0.93
N ILE A 146 10.18 -10.58 -1.49
CA ILE A 146 9.36 -11.18 -2.52
C ILE A 146 9.58 -10.42 -3.82
N VAL A 147 9.95 -11.15 -4.87
CA VAL A 147 9.79 -10.74 -6.26
C VAL A 147 8.38 -11.13 -6.68
N GLN A 148 7.60 -10.20 -7.20
CA GLN A 148 6.25 -10.49 -7.68
C GLN A 148 6.02 -9.86 -9.05
N GLU A 149 5.38 -10.61 -9.94
CA GLU A 149 4.91 -10.07 -11.22
C GLU A 149 4.11 -8.77 -11.00
N TYR A 150 4.32 -7.81 -11.89
CA TYR A 150 3.57 -6.57 -11.89
C TYR A 150 2.42 -6.68 -12.88
N ASP A 151 1.21 -6.55 -12.37
CA ASP A 151 0.02 -6.32 -13.19
C ASP A 151 -0.31 -4.82 -13.13
N PRO A 152 -0.30 -4.09 -14.25
CA PRO A 152 -0.67 -2.69 -14.26
C PRO A 152 -2.15 -2.48 -13.92
N GLY A 153 -3.00 -3.48 -14.16
CA GLY A 153 -4.44 -3.41 -14.13
C GLY A 153 -4.99 -2.29 -15.02
N PRO A 154 -6.32 -2.13 -15.04
CA PRO A 154 -6.91 -0.79 -15.16
C PRO A 154 -7.37 -0.27 -13.79
N LYS A 155 -7.63 -1.16 -12.82
CA LYS A 155 -8.21 -0.86 -11.50
C LYS A 155 -7.69 -1.84 -10.45
N GLU A 156 -7.73 -1.44 -9.18
CA GLU A 156 -7.43 -2.30 -8.04
C GLU A 156 -8.58 -2.24 -7.02
N ALA A 157 -8.92 -3.37 -6.42
CA ALA A 157 -9.86 -3.47 -5.31
C ALA A 157 -9.35 -4.44 -4.24
N GLY A 158 -9.60 -4.13 -2.98
CA GLY A 158 -9.47 -5.08 -1.87
C GLY A 158 -10.81 -5.75 -1.61
N ILE A 159 -10.82 -7.07 -1.45
CA ILE A 159 -12.03 -7.85 -1.13
C ILE A 159 -11.87 -8.44 0.26
N PHE A 160 -12.80 -8.14 1.16
CA PHE A 160 -12.88 -8.78 2.46
C PHE A 160 -13.79 -10.01 2.35
N TYR A 161 -13.17 -11.17 2.18
CA TYR A 161 -13.85 -12.46 2.11
C TYR A 161 -13.68 -13.25 3.40
N TYR A 162 -14.75 -13.86 3.88
CA TYR A 162 -14.69 -14.87 4.93
C TYR A 162 -15.59 -16.07 4.60
N ARG A 163 -15.26 -17.23 5.16
CA ARG A 163 -16.07 -18.45 5.01
C ARG A 163 -15.87 -19.31 6.25
N PHE A 164 -16.96 -19.76 6.87
CA PHE A 164 -16.82 -20.72 7.97
C PHE A 164 -16.47 -22.12 7.45
N PRO A 165 -15.80 -22.99 8.23
CA PRO A 165 -15.35 -24.29 7.77
C PRO A 165 -16.45 -25.20 7.20
N TYR A 166 -17.69 -25.05 7.66
CA TYR A 166 -18.85 -25.82 7.24
C TYR A 166 -19.62 -25.22 6.04
N GLU A 167 -19.26 -24.01 5.59
CA GLU A 167 -19.91 -23.36 4.46
C GLU A 167 -19.20 -23.74 3.14
N THR A 168 -19.98 -24.04 2.11
CA THR A 168 -19.44 -24.30 0.75
C THR A 168 -19.05 -23.00 0.04
N HIS A 169 -19.77 -21.92 0.32
CA HIS A 169 -19.58 -20.58 -0.22
C HIS A 169 -19.17 -19.61 0.88
N GLY A 170 -18.35 -18.62 0.55
CA GLY A 170 -18.04 -17.56 1.50
C GLY A 170 -18.99 -16.38 1.40
N LYS A 171 -18.68 -15.35 2.17
CA LYS A 171 -19.37 -14.07 2.18
C LYS A 171 -18.35 -12.98 1.95
N ILE A 172 -18.72 -12.00 1.12
CA ILE A 172 -17.93 -10.79 0.92
C ILE A 172 -18.52 -9.73 1.83
N LEU A 173 -17.76 -9.35 2.85
CA LEU A 173 -18.18 -8.33 3.80
C LEU A 173 -18.06 -6.93 3.19
N SER A 174 -17.03 -6.72 2.38
CA SER A 174 -16.81 -5.43 1.71
C SER A 174 -15.91 -5.60 0.48
N ILE A 175 -16.11 -4.69 -0.48
CA ILE A 175 -15.18 -4.46 -1.58
C ILE A 175 -14.74 -3.00 -1.48
N THR A 176 -13.44 -2.77 -1.39
CA THR A 176 -12.85 -1.43 -1.31
C THR A 176 -12.14 -1.13 -2.61
N LYS A 177 -12.68 -0.21 -3.41
CA LYS A 177 -12.03 0.27 -4.64
C LYS A 177 -10.87 1.18 -4.28
N LYS A 178 -9.78 1.06 -5.04
CA LYS A 178 -8.58 1.86 -4.87
C LYS A 178 -8.33 2.73 -6.09
N THR A 179 -8.37 4.04 -5.89
CA THR A 179 -8.05 5.03 -6.92
C THR A 179 -6.67 5.60 -6.63
N PHE A 180 -5.73 5.34 -7.53
CA PHE A 180 -4.35 5.79 -7.39
C PHE A 180 -4.23 7.31 -7.49
N PRO A 181 -3.29 7.91 -6.73
CA PRO A 181 -3.07 9.34 -6.79
C PRO A 181 -2.39 9.69 -8.11
N ILE A 182 -3.14 10.24 -9.04
CA ILE A 182 -2.66 10.69 -10.35
C ILE A 182 -2.83 12.20 -10.42
N LEU A 183 -1.83 12.88 -10.96
CA LEU A 183 -1.78 14.32 -11.11
C LEU A 183 -1.51 14.68 -12.56
N GLU A 184 -2.19 15.69 -13.08
CA GLU A 184 -2.01 16.22 -14.43
C GLU A 184 -1.26 17.56 -14.37
N GLY A 185 -0.22 17.69 -15.19
CA GLY A 185 0.54 18.92 -15.31
C GLY A 185 -0.26 20.03 -15.98
N ASN A 186 -0.07 21.27 -15.52
CA ASN A 186 -0.67 22.46 -16.13
C ASN A 186 0.34 23.30 -16.96
N GLY A 187 1.61 22.88 -17.02
CA GLY A 187 2.68 23.60 -17.72
C GLY A 187 3.18 24.85 -17.02
N ILE A 188 2.72 25.16 -15.79
CA ILE A 188 3.00 26.42 -15.10
C ILE A 188 3.50 26.18 -13.67
N ASP A 189 2.76 25.40 -12.88
CA ASP A 189 3.08 25.14 -11.49
C ASP A 189 4.07 23.98 -11.35
N THR A 190 4.91 24.06 -10.31
CA THR A 190 5.78 22.94 -9.94
C THR A 190 4.97 21.76 -9.39
N LEU A 191 5.54 20.55 -9.44
CA LEU A 191 4.96 19.34 -8.85
C LEU A 191 4.51 19.57 -7.40
N GLY A 192 5.37 20.18 -6.59
CA GLY A 192 5.07 20.51 -5.21
C GLY A 192 3.87 21.44 -5.05
N ASN A 193 3.77 22.48 -5.89
CA ASN A 193 2.64 23.41 -5.87
C ASN A 193 1.34 22.74 -6.32
N LEU A 194 1.39 21.89 -7.35
CA LEU A 194 0.24 21.12 -7.81
C LEU A 194 -0.26 20.19 -6.68
N ILE A 195 0.64 19.50 -5.98
CA ILE A 195 0.30 18.61 -4.86
C ILE A 195 -0.29 19.38 -3.67
N ILE A 196 0.35 20.48 -3.26
CA ILE A 196 -0.08 21.30 -2.12
C ILE A 196 -1.45 21.94 -2.35
N ARG A 197 -1.77 22.29 -3.61
CA ARG A 197 -3.07 22.87 -3.98
C ARG A 197 -4.13 21.82 -4.28
N HIS A 198 -3.73 20.57 -4.55
CA HIS A 198 -4.68 19.52 -4.88
C HIS A 198 -5.65 19.27 -3.71
N PRO A 199 -6.98 19.21 -3.96
CA PRO A 199 -7.99 19.07 -2.90
C PRO A 199 -7.73 17.90 -1.94
N ARG A 200 -7.16 16.81 -2.45
CA ARG A 200 -6.84 15.61 -1.68
C ARG A 200 -5.36 15.48 -1.30
N PHE A 201 -4.44 15.68 -2.25
CA PHE A 201 -3.03 15.30 -2.06
C PHE A 201 -2.31 16.23 -1.09
N GLN A 202 -2.86 17.44 -0.88
CA GLN A 202 -2.42 18.37 0.15
C GLN A 202 -2.36 17.75 1.54
N PHE A 203 -3.17 16.74 1.86
CA PHE A 203 -3.17 16.12 3.19
C PHE A 203 -1.96 15.20 3.42
N GLN A 204 -1.31 14.75 2.35
CA GLN A 204 -0.17 13.83 2.38
C GLN A 204 1.07 14.43 1.72
N TRP A 205 1.11 15.75 1.54
CA TRP A 205 2.19 16.46 0.85
C TRP A 205 3.60 16.09 1.33
N LYS A 206 3.79 15.84 2.63
CA LYS A 206 5.10 15.41 3.19
C LYS A 206 5.57 14.08 2.61
N ILE A 207 4.66 13.11 2.48
CA ILE A 207 4.96 11.79 1.92
C ILE A 207 5.37 11.93 0.45
N PHE A 208 4.68 12.80 -0.30
CA PHE A 208 5.03 13.06 -1.69
C PHE A 208 6.32 13.86 -1.83
N GLN A 209 6.59 14.82 -0.94
CA GLN A 209 7.82 15.60 -0.95
C GLN A 209 9.04 14.72 -0.71
N GLU A 210 8.96 13.82 0.27
CA GLU A 210 10.01 12.85 0.53
C GLU A 210 10.26 11.95 -0.69
N ARG A 211 9.18 11.44 -1.30
CA ARG A 211 9.25 10.56 -2.47
C ARG A 211 9.80 11.25 -3.73
N PHE A 212 9.34 12.46 -4.00
CA PHE A 212 9.65 13.23 -5.20
C PHE A 212 10.59 14.39 -4.91
N PHE A 213 11.46 14.28 -3.91
CA PHE A 213 12.34 15.37 -3.48
C PHE A 213 13.13 16.00 -4.64
N LYS A 214 13.68 15.14 -5.52
CA LYS A 214 14.46 15.58 -6.70
C LYS A 214 13.61 16.23 -7.80
N GLU A 215 12.31 15.94 -7.83
CA GLU A 215 11.36 16.43 -8.83
C GLU A 215 10.41 17.50 -8.24
N TRP A 216 10.59 17.90 -6.98
CA TRP A 216 9.61 18.69 -6.26
C TRP A 216 9.34 20.06 -6.91
N ASP A 217 10.39 20.67 -7.44
CA ASP A 217 10.36 21.97 -8.09
C ASP A 217 10.29 21.88 -9.63
N THR A 218 10.09 20.68 -10.20
CA THR A 218 9.94 20.54 -11.66
C THR A 218 8.52 20.94 -12.08
N ILE A 219 8.41 21.59 -13.24
CA ILE A 219 7.13 21.90 -13.87
C ILE A 219 6.74 20.73 -14.76
N LEU A 220 5.58 20.13 -14.51
CA LEU A 220 5.01 19.11 -15.38
C LEU A 220 4.39 19.78 -16.61
N SER A 221 4.64 19.21 -17.78
CA SER A 221 4.09 19.73 -19.03
C SER A 221 2.56 19.70 -19.00
N LYS A 222 1.91 20.59 -19.74
CA LYS A 222 0.44 20.61 -19.81
C LYS A 222 -0.08 19.27 -20.35
N GLY A 223 -0.96 18.61 -19.60
CA GLY A 223 -1.50 17.29 -19.94
C GLY A 223 -0.60 16.10 -19.57
N GLU A 224 0.58 16.34 -19.00
CA GLU A 224 1.45 15.26 -18.52
C GLU A 224 0.84 14.57 -17.31
N ILE A 225 0.65 13.25 -17.40
CA ILE A 225 0.07 12.44 -16.33
C ILE A 225 1.19 11.84 -15.46
N LYS A 226 1.20 12.19 -14.17
CA LYS A 226 2.14 11.66 -13.18
C LYS A 226 1.42 10.89 -12.08
N ARG A 227 1.74 9.60 -11.95
CA ARG A 227 1.32 8.76 -10.82
C ARG A 227 2.20 9.06 -9.61
N LEU A 228 1.57 9.38 -8.48
CA LEU A 228 2.27 9.79 -7.27
C LEU A 228 2.60 8.62 -6.33
N ALA A 229 2.02 7.43 -6.54
CA ALA A 229 2.28 6.23 -5.74
C ALA A 229 2.09 4.93 -6.54
N GLU A 230 2.98 3.97 -6.33
CA GLU A 230 2.89 2.65 -6.97
C GLU A 230 1.97 1.69 -6.20
N ALA A 231 2.02 1.71 -4.86
CA ALA A 231 1.22 0.83 -4.03
C ALA A 231 -0.15 1.43 -3.67
N GLY A 232 -1.20 0.61 -3.74
CA GLY A 232 -2.57 0.98 -3.42
C GLY A 232 -2.81 1.13 -1.92
N ASN A 233 -2.11 2.06 -1.28
CA ASN A 233 -2.21 2.33 0.15
C ASN A 233 -2.66 3.77 0.43
N HIS A 234 -3.64 3.90 1.34
CA HIS A 234 -4.18 5.18 1.78
C HIS A 234 -3.11 6.17 2.20
N CYS A 235 -2.17 5.77 3.06
CA CYS A 235 -1.14 6.68 3.57
C CYS A 235 -0.19 7.22 2.48
N GLN A 236 -0.21 6.62 1.29
CA GLN A 236 0.58 7.01 0.14
C GLN A 236 -0.22 7.81 -0.92
N GLY A 237 -1.48 8.16 -0.66
CA GLY A 237 -2.29 8.97 -1.59
C GLY A 237 -3.53 8.29 -2.15
N THR A 238 -3.59 6.96 -2.10
CA THR A 238 -4.67 6.20 -2.72
C THR A 238 -6.01 6.52 -2.04
N LEU A 239 -7.03 6.79 -2.84
CA LEU A 239 -8.40 6.97 -2.38
C LEU A 239 -9.10 5.62 -2.29
N PHE A 240 -9.71 5.36 -1.13
CA PHE A 240 -10.47 4.14 -0.89
C PHE A 240 -11.95 4.51 -0.91
N THR A 241 -12.73 3.84 -1.75
CA THR A 241 -14.19 4.08 -1.88
C THR A 241 -14.94 2.76 -1.80
N ASP A 242 -16.20 2.84 -1.36
CA ASP A 242 -17.08 1.68 -1.34
C ASP A 242 -17.27 1.10 -2.74
N GLY A 243 -17.11 -0.21 -2.83
CA GLY A 243 -17.28 -1.02 -4.01
C GLY A 243 -18.31 -2.12 -3.80
N SER A 244 -19.16 -2.04 -2.77
CA SER A 244 -20.08 -3.12 -2.39
C SER A 244 -21.07 -3.49 -3.51
N TYR A 245 -21.35 -2.55 -4.43
CA TYR A 245 -22.13 -2.82 -5.64
C TYR A 245 -21.47 -3.81 -6.63
N LEU A 246 -20.19 -4.15 -6.44
CA LEU A 246 -19.46 -5.15 -7.22
C LEU A 246 -19.59 -6.56 -6.65
N ILE A 247 -20.27 -6.74 -5.51
CA ILE A 247 -20.46 -8.06 -4.90
C ILE A 247 -21.36 -8.89 -5.80
N THR A 248 -20.89 -10.06 -6.21
CA THR A 248 -21.66 -11.04 -6.97
C THR A 248 -21.55 -12.42 -6.34
N GLU A 249 -22.45 -13.33 -6.70
CA GLU A 249 -22.39 -14.72 -6.22
C GLU A 249 -21.12 -15.42 -6.71
N GLU A 250 -20.66 -15.14 -7.92
CA GLU A 250 -19.45 -15.72 -8.49
C GLU A 250 -18.22 -15.37 -7.65
N LEU A 251 -18.12 -14.14 -7.14
CA LEU A 251 -17.02 -13.74 -6.27
C LEU A 251 -17.08 -14.40 -4.88
N SER A 252 -18.25 -14.88 -4.46
CA SER A 252 -18.39 -15.66 -3.21
C SER A 252 -18.09 -17.15 -3.36
N LYS A 253 -18.01 -17.64 -4.60
CA LYS A 253 -17.64 -19.03 -4.97
C LYS A 253 -16.10 -19.12 -5.03
N LYS A 254 -15.52 -20.10 -4.34
CA LYS A 254 -14.08 -20.40 -4.40
C LYS A 254 -13.83 -21.49 -5.43
#